data_AF-A0A931YBW0-F1
#
_entry.id   AF-A0A931YBW0-F1
#
_cell.length_a   1.000
_cell.length_b   1.000
_cell.length_c   1.000
_cell.angle_alpha   90.00
_cell.angle_beta   90.00
_cell.angle_gamma   90.00
#
_symmetry.space_group_name_H-M   'P 1'
#
loop_
_entity.id
_entity.type
_entity.pdbx_description
1 polymer ?
#
loop_
_entity_poly.entity_id
_entity_poly.type
_entity_poly.pdbx_seq_one_letter_code
_entity_poly.pdbx_strand_id
1 'polypeptide(L)'
;MKKTFTQVYSQYITQKKLNASLKKKIWRLRTHRFIAWNDFNKLTSVISFRLWQQYNHFKKYLVKPVFLFPFKSIFIVVYLAITICLYFIYKIFHFSSSFFSKPLPLSSLQAEIDGVSFIIPTWNKAKMVTDCVKKLSSILEIESPKVKKEIIIVNNGSADNTIKSITSINSSISIRLINLPKNVGFASAINLGVIESMYNYIYLMNNDMIPTPTFLSSIINFAQAKINQGSKFFGISSQIFFFDKNKRREESGKTYIYPYFGIIRAGHIVNSSNLQDPSPTCYPGGGSSLLNKHIFQKLGGYNSTIYRPMYCEDLDQGFLAWQYGFPSYFVPQSHIIHHHRSSSKKLTTDPSHYLFKNLLTFSLKNITSFSLFLKHIFYFPILSIIDDHHFNYLLGVLPIIPSIYLYKVRSLKYKYMHQDTSLFDFIKFEVKNDQF
;
A
#
# COMPACT_ATOMS: atom_id res chain seq x y z
N MET A 1 30.84 -45.13 -3.92
CA MET A 1 31.21 -45.37 -2.50
C MET A 1 31.47 -44.02 -1.85
N LYS A 2 30.46 -43.38 -1.24
CA LYS A 2 30.13 -43.44 0.21
C LYS A 2 31.33 -43.08 1.11
N LYS A 3 31.11 -42.03 1.90
CA LYS A 3 31.90 -41.46 3.03
C LYS A 3 32.79 -40.28 2.66
N THR A 4 32.24 -39.08 2.85
CA THR A 4 32.94 -37.96 3.55
C THR A 4 32.10 -36.71 3.80
N PHE A 5 30.82 -36.65 3.41
CA PHE A 5 29.97 -35.47 3.72
C PHE A 5 29.14 -35.56 5.01
N THR A 6 29.05 -36.73 5.64
CA THR A 6 28.14 -36.95 6.79
C THR A 6 28.77 -36.64 8.15
N GLN A 7 30.10 -36.56 8.26
CA GLN A 7 30.75 -36.33 9.57
C GLN A 7 30.82 -34.86 9.97
N VAL A 8 30.96 -33.93 9.01
CA VAL A 8 31.00 -32.48 9.31
C VAL A 8 29.62 -31.92 9.72
N TYR A 9 28.52 -32.54 9.26
CA TYR A 9 27.17 -32.09 9.60
C TYR A 9 26.70 -32.51 11.00
N SER A 10 27.34 -33.52 11.60
CA SER A 10 26.93 -34.07 12.90
C SER A 10 27.36 -33.22 14.10
N GLN A 11 28.45 -32.44 13.99
CA GLN A 11 28.91 -31.54 15.05
C GLN A 11 28.17 -30.20 15.08
N TYR A 12 27.52 -29.79 13.98
CA TYR A 12 26.72 -28.55 13.93
C TYR A 12 25.33 -28.68 14.57
N ILE A 13 24.85 -29.92 14.79
CA ILE A 13 23.51 -30.20 15.36
C ILE A 13 23.52 -30.27 16.89
N THR A 14 24.67 -30.48 17.53
CA THR A 14 24.72 -30.69 19.00
C THR A 14 24.64 -29.39 19.81
N GLN A 15 24.90 -28.22 19.22
CA GLN A 15 24.69 -26.91 19.89
C GLN A 15 23.25 -26.37 19.81
N LYS A 16 22.33 -27.05 19.10
CA LYS A 16 20.94 -26.59 18.92
C LYS A 16 19.93 -27.18 19.92
N LYS A 17 20.38 -27.89 20.96
CA LYS A 17 19.51 -28.56 21.94
C LYS A 17 19.18 -27.77 23.21
N LEU A 18 19.63 -26.53 23.37
CA LEU A 18 19.32 -25.71 24.55
C LEU A 18 18.23 -24.63 24.37
N ASN A 19 17.47 -24.64 23.27
CA ASN A 19 16.49 -23.57 23.02
C ASN A 19 15.11 -24.03 22.52
N ALA A 20 14.77 -25.32 22.66
CA ALA A 20 13.43 -25.81 22.32
C ALA A 20 12.40 -25.46 23.40
N SER A 21 12.78 -25.52 24.68
CA SER A 21 11.93 -25.14 25.83
C SER A 21 11.58 -23.66 25.80
N LEU A 22 12.57 -22.78 25.60
CA LEU A 22 12.37 -21.33 25.53
C LEU A 22 11.57 -20.92 24.28
N LYS A 23 11.84 -21.51 23.11
CA LYS A 23 11.05 -21.27 21.89
C LYS A 23 9.61 -21.75 22.01
N LYS A 24 9.35 -22.86 22.69
CA LYS A 24 7.97 -23.37 22.92
C LYS A 24 7.22 -22.50 23.94
N LYS A 25 7.90 -21.94 24.93
CA LYS A 25 7.35 -20.95 25.89
C LYS A 25 7.09 -19.58 25.23
N ILE A 26 8.01 -19.09 24.40
CA ILE A 26 7.86 -17.86 23.60
C ILE A 26 6.79 -18.05 22.51
N TRP A 27 6.69 -19.22 21.89
CA TRP A 27 5.65 -19.53 20.91
C TRP A 27 4.28 -19.64 21.57
N ARG A 28 4.15 -20.32 22.73
CA ARG A 28 2.90 -20.35 23.52
C ARG A 28 2.48 -18.97 24.03
N LEU A 29 3.43 -18.12 24.48
CA LEU A 29 3.14 -16.74 24.88
C LEU A 29 2.75 -15.84 23.67
N ARG A 30 3.35 -16.08 22.49
CA ARG A 30 2.96 -15.42 21.22
C ARG A 30 1.59 -15.86 20.73
N THR A 31 1.25 -17.15 20.81
CA THR A 31 -0.05 -17.67 20.38
C THR A 31 -1.17 -17.28 21.32
N HIS A 32 -0.97 -17.25 22.65
CA HIS A 32 -1.99 -16.77 23.58
C HIS A 32 -2.26 -15.26 23.45
N ARG A 33 -1.22 -14.43 23.19
CA ARG A 33 -1.41 -13.02 22.81
C ARG A 33 -2.10 -12.85 21.46
N PHE A 34 -1.82 -13.73 20.49
CA PHE A 34 -2.49 -13.73 19.18
C PHE A 34 -3.96 -14.13 19.27
N ILE A 35 -4.29 -15.12 20.11
CA ILE A 35 -5.66 -15.60 20.31
C ILE A 35 -6.47 -14.53 21.05
N ALA A 36 -5.99 -14.06 22.21
CA ALA A 36 -6.70 -13.03 22.97
C ALA A 36 -6.89 -11.70 22.19
N TRP A 37 -5.95 -11.36 21.30
CA TRP A 37 -6.04 -10.13 20.50
C TRP A 37 -6.85 -10.30 19.21
N ASN A 38 -6.80 -11.47 18.57
CA ASN A 38 -7.76 -11.80 17.52
C ASN A 38 -9.18 -11.84 18.09
N ASP A 39 -9.35 -12.34 19.31
CA ASP A 39 -10.62 -12.33 20.02
C ASP A 39 -11.06 -10.90 20.35
N PHE A 40 -10.15 -9.99 20.73
CA PHE A 40 -10.45 -8.57 20.91
C PHE A 40 -10.85 -7.88 19.60
N ASN A 41 -10.08 -8.05 18.52
CA ASN A 41 -10.43 -7.51 17.20
C ASN A 41 -11.74 -8.11 16.65
N LYS A 42 -12.00 -9.39 16.94
CA LYS A 42 -13.25 -10.07 16.57
C LYS A 42 -14.41 -9.51 17.39
N LEU A 43 -14.22 -9.31 18.70
CA LEU A 43 -15.20 -8.68 19.59
C LEU A 43 -15.52 -7.25 19.15
N THR A 44 -14.52 -6.41 18.89
CA THR A 44 -14.72 -5.03 18.43
C THR A 44 -15.38 -4.99 17.05
N SER A 45 -15.03 -5.91 16.14
CA SER A 45 -15.66 -6.02 14.82
C SER A 45 -17.13 -6.46 14.91
N VAL A 46 -17.46 -7.37 15.85
CA VAL A 46 -18.84 -7.82 16.09
C VAL A 46 -19.66 -6.70 16.73
N ILE A 47 -19.09 -5.99 17.71
CA ILE A 47 -19.72 -4.83 18.36
C ILE A 47 -19.98 -3.75 17.31
N SER A 48 -18.99 -3.37 16.50
CA SER A 48 -19.16 -2.33 15.48
C SER A 48 -20.12 -2.71 14.38
N PHE A 49 -20.15 -3.99 13.97
CA PHE A 49 -21.12 -4.47 12.98
C PHE A 49 -22.54 -4.42 13.55
N ARG A 50 -22.74 -4.84 14.80
CA ARG A 50 -24.03 -4.73 15.49
C ARG A 50 -24.46 -3.28 15.68
N LEU A 51 -23.54 -2.39 16.03
CA LEU A 51 -23.79 -0.95 16.17
C LEU A 51 -24.12 -0.28 14.82
N TRP A 52 -23.45 -0.70 13.74
CA TRP A 52 -23.77 -0.26 12.37
C TRP A 52 -25.13 -0.78 11.89
N GLN A 53 -25.45 -2.04 12.15
CA GLN A 53 -26.77 -2.61 11.86
C GLN A 53 -27.87 -1.89 12.66
N GLN A 54 -27.62 -1.63 13.95
CA GLN A 54 -28.52 -0.83 14.77
C GLN A 54 -28.68 0.58 14.21
N TYR A 55 -27.60 1.27 13.84
CA TYR A 55 -27.69 2.61 13.22
C TYR A 55 -28.52 2.61 11.94
N ASN A 56 -28.31 1.66 11.02
CA ASN A 56 -29.11 1.57 9.80
C ASN A 56 -30.57 1.20 10.05
N HIS A 57 -30.82 0.33 11.04
CA HIS A 57 -32.16 0.01 11.49
C HIS A 57 -32.85 1.26 12.07
N PHE A 58 -32.19 1.97 13.00
CA PHE A 58 -32.70 3.20 13.60
C PHE A 58 -32.88 4.33 12.59
N LYS A 59 -31.96 4.53 11.64
CA LYS A 59 -32.06 5.53 10.56
C LYS A 59 -33.30 5.30 9.67
N LYS A 60 -33.77 4.06 9.56
CA LYS A 60 -35.01 3.72 8.83
C LYS A 60 -36.27 4.22 9.54
N TYR A 61 -36.24 4.38 10.87
CA TYR A 61 -37.39 4.77 11.70
C TYR A 61 -37.27 6.18 12.30
N LEU A 62 -36.05 6.73 12.41
CA LEU A 62 -35.77 8.08 12.90
C LEU A 62 -35.49 9.00 11.71
N VAL A 63 -36.53 9.68 11.24
CA VAL A 63 -36.49 10.55 10.05
C VAL A 63 -36.04 11.99 10.40
N LYS A 64 -35.97 12.36 11.68
CA LYS A 64 -35.68 13.76 12.10
C LYS A 64 -34.24 13.96 12.59
N PRO A 65 -33.52 15.00 12.12
CA PRO A 65 -32.14 15.34 12.53
C PRO A 65 -31.91 15.39 14.04
N VAL A 66 -32.94 15.79 14.81
CA VAL A 66 -32.90 15.94 16.27
C VAL A 66 -32.60 14.63 17.01
N PHE A 67 -33.02 13.47 16.48
CA PHE A 67 -32.76 12.18 17.12
C PHE A 67 -31.44 11.53 16.69
N LEU A 68 -30.94 11.87 15.49
CA LEU A 68 -29.67 11.35 14.98
C LEU A 68 -28.47 12.03 15.64
N PHE A 69 -28.61 13.30 16.02
CA PHE A 69 -27.55 14.07 16.67
C PHE A 69 -27.02 13.45 17.98
N PRO A 70 -27.85 13.17 19.02
CA PRO A 70 -27.36 12.57 20.27
C PRO A 70 -26.72 11.20 20.05
N PHE A 71 -27.25 10.41 19.10
CA PHE A 71 -26.67 9.12 18.74
C PHE A 71 -25.26 9.28 18.13
N LYS A 72 -25.08 10.16 17.14
CA LYS A 72 -23.78 10.43 16.53
C LYS A 72 -22.75 10.90 17.57
N SER A 73 -23.19 11.77 18.49
CA SER A 73 -22.33 12.33 19.54
C SER A 73 -21.68 11.26 20.42
N ILE A 74 -22.39 10.19 20.78
CA ILE A 74 -21.82 9.09 21.57
C ILE A 74 -20.63 8.45 20.85
N PHE A 75 -20.78 8.09 19.58
CA PHE A 75 -19.71 7.46 18.80
C PHE A 75 -18.52 8.39 18.59
N ILE A 76 -18.79 9.68 18.40
CA ILE A 76 -17.75 10.70 18.26
C ILE A 76 -16.97 10.86 19.57
N VAL A 77 -17.64 10.87 20.73
CA VAL A 77 -16.97 10.91 22.04
C VAL A 77 -16.11 9.67 22.26
N VAL A 78 -16.64 8.47 21.95
CA VAL A 78 -15.87 7.21 22.05
C VAL A 78 -14.66 7.24 21.11
N TYR A 79 -14.85 7.69 19.87
CA TYR A 79 -13.78 7.86 18.90
C TYR A 79 -12.68 8.79 19.41
N LEU A 80 -13.06 9.96 19.95
CA LEU A 80 -12.12 10.93 20.51
C LEU A 80 -11.37 10.35 21.70
N ALA A 81 -12.07 9.74 22.66
CA ALA A 81 -11.45 9.15 23.84
C ALA A 81 -10.40 8.10 23.47
N ILE A 82 -10.74 7.16 22.58
CA ILE A 82 -9.81 6.12 22.12
C ILE A 82 -8.63 6.72 21.36
N THR A 83 -8.91 7.63 20.42
CA THR A 83 -7.88 8.23 19.55
C THR A 83 -6.90 9.08 20.36
N ILE A 84 -7.38 9.88 21.31
CA ILE A 84 -6.57 10.70 22.21
C ILE A 84 -5.72 9.82 23.14
N CYS A 85 -6.34 8.84 23.81
CA CYS A 85 -5.64 7.93 24.69
C CYS A 85 -4.48 7.22 23.97
N LEU A 86 -4.77 6.60 22.82
CA LEU A 86 -3.77 5.87 22.05
C LEU A 86 -2.70 6.78 21.43
N TYR A 87 -3.03 8.03 21.09
CA TYR A 87 -2.05 9.03 20.65
C TYR A 87 -1.01 9.31 21.74
N PHE A 88 -1.45 9.60 22.97
CA PHE A 88 -0.52 9.87 24.06
C PHE A 88 0.29 8.64 24.46
N ILE A 89 -0.32 7.44 24.45
CA ILE A 89 0.42 6.18 24.61
C ILE A 89 1.51 6.07 23.52
N TYR A 90 1.17 6.31 22.26
CA TYR A 90 2.14 6.34 21.17
C TYR A 90 3.26 7.36 21.42
N LYS A 91 2.95 8.57 21.92
CA LYS A 91 3.96 9.59 22.21
C LYS A 91 4.93 9.16 23.31
N ILE A 92 4.46 8.46 24.34
CA ILE A 92 5.32 7.87 25.39
C ILE A 92 6.28 6.85 24.77
N PHE A 93 5.77 5.93 23.94
CA PHE A 93 6.60 4.96 23.24
C PHE A 93 7.58 5.63 22.27
N HIS A 94 7.13 6.65 21.52
CA HIS A 94 7.97 7.38 20.57
C HIS A 94 9.12 8.08 21.30
N PHE A 95 8.83 8.79 22.38
CA PHE A 95 9.85 9.42 23.23
C PHE A 95 10.84 8.39 23.79
N SER A 96 10.34 7.27 24.31
CA SER A 96 11.22 6.20 24.81
C SER A 96 12.09 5.61 23.69
N SER A 97 11.52 5.42 22.50
CA SER A 97 12.20 4.83 21.35
C SER A 97 13.24 5.76 20.72
N SER A 98 13.09 7.10 20.84
CA SER A 98 14.02 8.04 20.20
C SER A 98 15.45 7.94 20.74
N PHE A 99 15.63 7.39 21.93
CA PHE A 99 16.97 7.12 22.50
C PHE A 99 17.64 5.87 21.91
N PHE A 100 16.88 4.96 21.30
CA PHE A 100 17.38 3.66 20.85
C PHE A 100 17.13 3.35 19.37
N SER A 101 16.31 4.17 18.70
CA SER A 101 15.93 3.95 17.31
C SER A 101 17.13 4.13 16.39
N LYS A 102 17.31 3.18 15.49
CA LYS A 102 18.42 3.18 14.53
C LYS A 102 17.89 3.54 13.14
N PRO A 103 18.74 4.04 12.23
CA PRO A 103 18.38 4.15 10.82
C PRO A 103 17.88 2.80 10.29
N LEU A 104 16.92 2.82 9.35
CA LEU A 104 16.45 1.59 8.71
C LEU A 104 17.65 0.93 8.00
N PRO A 105 18.08 -0.29 8.41
CA PRO A 105 19.25 -0.91 7.83
C PRO A 105 18.88 -1.47 6.46
N LEU A 106 19.47 -0.91 5.42
CA LEU A 106 19.55 -1.52 4.10
C LEU A 106 20.94 -2.09 3.88
N SER A 107 21.01 -3.30 3.33
CA SER A 107 22.24 -3.83 2.73
C SER A 107 22.72 -2.91 1.59
N SER A 108 23.96 -3.12 1.15
CA SER A 108 24.51 -2.43 -0.01
C SER A 108 23.52 -2.48 -1.18
N LEU A 109 23.29 -1.32 -1.79
CA LEU A 109 22.50 -1.21 -3.02
C LEU A 109 23.15 -2.04 -4.12
N GLN A 110 22.33 -2.58 -5.02
CA GLN A 110 22.86 -3.10 -6.28
C GLN A 110 23.40 -1.94 -7.11
N ALA A 111 24.52 -2.18 -7.78
CA ALA A 111 25.12 -1.21 -8.70
C ALA A 111 24.28 -1.03 -9.97
N GLU A 112 23.46 -2.03 -10.33
CA GLU A 112 22.66 -2.02 -11.56
C GLU A 112 21.32 -2.74 -11.42
N ILE A 113 20.44 -2.52 -12.40
CA ILE A 113 19.14 -3.18 -12.50
C ILE A 113 19.26 -4.42 -13.40
N ASP A 114 19.57 -5.56 -12.78
CA ASP A 114 19.76 -6.84 -13.48
C ASP A 114 18.47 -7.46 -14.04
N GLY A 115 17.33 -7.09 -13.45
CA GLY A 115 16.04 -7.63 -13.85
C GLY A 115 14.84 -6.98 -13.18
N VAL A 116 13.68 -7.17 -13.81
CA VAL A 116 12.39 -6.66 -13.36
C VAL A 116 11.33 -7.76 -13.40
N SER A 117 10.64 -7.95 -12.28
CA SER A 117 9.47 -8.84 -12.21
C SER A 117 8.18 -8.03 -12.34
N PHE A 118 7.42 -8.23 -13.40
CA PHE A 118 6.11 -7.59 -13.58
C PHE A 118 5.06 -8.35 -12.77
N ILE A 119 4.27 -7.65 -11.97
CA ILE A 119 3.23 -8.25 -11.12
C ILE A 119 1.87 -7.69 -11.52
N ILE A 120 1.00 -8.58 -11.99
CA ILE A 120 -0.32 -8.23 -12.54
C ILE A 120 -1.41 -8.96 -11.75
N PRO A 121 -2.14 -8.29 -10.85
CA PRO A 121 -3.30 -8.89 -10.19
C PRO A 121 -4.50 -8.92 -11.16
N THR A 122 -5.30 -9.97 -11.08
CA THR A 122 -6.54 -10.06 -11.87
C THR A 122 -7.67 -10.76 -11.12
N TRP A 123 -8.91 -10.40 -11.42
CA TRP A 123 -10.11 -11.03 -10.86
C TRP A 123 -11.31 -10.88 -11.80
N ASN A 124 -11.84 -12.00 -12.32
CA ASN A 124 -13.00 -12.09 -13.20
C ASN A 124 -12.89 -11.21 -14.46
N LYS A 125 -11.72 -11.21 -15.11
CA LYS A 125 -11.34 -10.32 -16.21
C LYS A 125 -10.48 -11.00 -17.28
N ALA A 126 -10.87 -12.20 -17.70
CA ALA A 126 -10.13 -13.04 -18.64
C ALA A 126 -9.60 -12.31 -19.89
N LYS A 127 -10.48 -11.62 -20.63
CA LYS A 127 -10.09 -10.88 -21.85
C LYS A 127 -9.06 -9.79 -21.57
N MET A 128 -9.34 -8.96 -20.57
CA MET A 128 -8.54 -7.78 -20.28
C MET A 128 -7.13 -8.12 -19.78
N VAL A 129 -6.98 -9.12 -18.89
CA VAL A 129 -5.65 -9.57 -18.48
C VAL A 129 -4.89 -10.21 -19.65
N THR A 130 -5.58 -10.90 -20.56
CA THR A 130 -4.95 -11.49 -21.75
C THR A 130 -4.42 -10.42 -22.70
N ASP A 131 -5.22 -9.39 -22.99
CA ASP A 131 -4.82 -8.28 -23.86
C ASP A 131 -3.64 -7.51 -23.26
N CYS A 132 -3.70 -7.24 -21.95
CA CYS A 132 -2.63 -6.61 -21.17
C CYS A 132 -1.32 -7.39 -21.23
N VAL A 133 -1.35 -8.70 -20.92
CA VAL A 133 -0.15 -9.56 -20.88
C VAL A 133 0.45 -9.75 -22.27
N LYS A 134 -0.37 -9.95 -23.31
CA LYS A 134 0.12 -10.08 -24.68
C LYS A 134 0.85 -8.82 -25.14
N LYS A 135 0.26 -7.64 -24.89
CA LYS A 135 0.85 -6.36 -25.26
C LYS A 135 2.13 -6.08 -24.47
N LEU A 136 2.10 -6.29 -23.15
CA LEU A 136 3.29 -6.18 -22.31
C LEU A 136 4.40 -7.09 -22.81
N SER A 137 4.13 -8.39 -22.98
CA SER A 137 5.09 -9.37 -23.47
C SER A 137 5.77 -8.90 -24.76
N SER A 138 5.00 -8.52 -25.78
CA SER A 138 5.56 -8.08 -27.08
C SER A 138 6.51 -6.89 -26.96
N ILE A 139 6.28 -6.00 -25.98
CA ILE A 139 7.13 -4.83 -25.73
C ILE A 139 8.41 -5.26 -24.98
N LEU A 140 8.27 -6.11 -23.96
CA LEU A 140 9.39 -6.58 -23.13
C LEU A 140 10.41 -7.43 -23.90
N GLU A 141 9.99 -8.06 -25.01
CA GLU A 141 10.88 -8.79 -25.91
C GLU A 141 11.92 -7.88 -26.58
N ILE A 142 11.53 -6.63 -26.85
CA ILE A 142 12.34 -5.67 -27.61
C ILE A 142 13.04 -4.69 -26.67
N GLU A 143 12.35 -4.18 -25.65
CA GLU A 143 12.86 -3.12 -24.78
C GLU A 143 13.84 -3.62 -23.72
N SER A 144 14.90 -2.86 -23.48
CA SER A 144 15.88 -3.14 -22.41
C SER A 144 16.40 -4.59 -22.43
N PRO A 145 16.97 -5.09 -23.55
CA PRO A 145 17.32 -6.50 -23.73
C PRO A 145 18.35 -7.02 -22.70
N LYS A 146 19.16 -6.13 -22.13
CA LYS A 146 20.13 -6.47 -21.07
C LYS A 146 19.47 -6.71 -19.69
N VAL A 147 18.24 -6.23 -19.50
CA VAL A 147 17.49 -6.40 -18.25
C VAL A 147 16.64 -7.66 -18.35
N LYS A 148 16.80 -8.59 -17.41
CA LYS A 148 15.99 -9.82 -17.39
C LYS A 148 14.55 -9.49 -17.01
N LYS A 149 13.57 -10.19 -17.58
CA LYS A 149 12.15 -9.96 -17.27
C LYS A 149 11.42 -11.25 -16.95
N GLU A 150 10.43 -11.16 -16.07
CA GLU A 150 9.38 -12.17 -15.89
C GLU A 150 8.03 -11.47 -15.69
N ILE A 151 6.94 -12.17 -16.00
CA ILE A 151 5.58 -11.70 -15.74
C ILE A 151 4.93 -12.67 -14.76
N ILE A 152 4.47 -12.16 -13.63
CA ILE A 152 3.76 -12.89 -12.58
C ILE A 152 2.32 -12.38 -12.56
N ILE A 153 1.39 -13.26 -12.92
CA ILE A 153 -0.04 -12.97 -12.91
C ILE A 153 -0.63 -13.58 -11.65
N VAL A 154 -1.24 -12.76 -10.80
CA VAL A 154 -1.90 -13.22 -9.56
C VAL A 154 -3.40 -13.26 -9.80
N ASN A 155 -3.92 -14.45 -10.11
CA ASN A 155 -5.36 -14.65 -10.23
C ASN A 155 -6.01 -14.73 -8.85
N ASN A 156 -6.74 -13.69 -8.48
CA ASN A 156 -7.29 -13.46 -7.15
C ASN A 156 -8.64 -14.17 -6.94
N GLY A 157 -8.72 -15.46 -7.29
CA GLY A 157 -9.94 -16.26 -7.19
C GLY A 157 -11.01 -15.92 -8.22
N SER A 158 -10.62 -15.85 -9.50
CA SER A 158 -11.59 -15.73 -10.59
C SER A 158 -12.43 -16.99 -10.76
N ALA A 159 -13.70 -16.81 -11.11
CA ALA A 159 -14.67 -17.85 -11.43
C ALA A 159 -15.00 -17.91 -12.94
N ASP A 160 -14.42 -17.02 -13.75
CA ASP A 160 -14.54 -17.01 -15.20
C ASP A 160 -13.39 -17.79 -15.89
N ASN A 161 -13.31 -17.70 -17.21
CA ASN A 161 -12.28 -18.37 -18.01
C ASN A 161 -10.85 -17.79 -17.86
N THR A 162 -10.57 -16.97 -16.84
CA THR A 162 -9.27 -16.28 -16.65
C THR A 162 -8.09 -17.25 -16.67
N ILE A 163 -8.19 -18.38 -15.96
CA ILE A 163 -7.10 -19.38 -15.89
C ILE A 163 -6.77 -19.89 -17.30
N LYS A 164 -7.80 -20.39 -18.02
CA LYS A 164 -7.64 -20.93 -19.37
C LYS A 164 -7.06 -19.90 -20.34
N SER A 165 -7.54 -18.67 -20.28
CA SER A 165 -7.06 -17.58 -21.14
C SER A 165 -5.58 -17.27 -20.90
N ILE A 166 -5.15 -17.19 -19.64
CA ILE A 166 -3.74 -16.94 -19.30
C ILE A 166 -2.84 -18.10 -19.73
N THR A 167 -3.24 -19.34 -19.46
CA THR A 167 -2.43 -20.53 -19.82
C THR A 167 -2.28 -20.71 -21.34
N SER A 168 -3.15 -20.08 -22.14
CA SER A 168 -3.07 -20.11 -23.60
C SER A 168 -2.14 -19.07 -24.20
N ILE A 169 -1.55 -18.18 -23.39
CA ILE A 169 -0.64 -17.14 -23.89
C ILE A 169 0.71 -17.78 -24.20
N ASN A 170 1.12 -17.69 -25.46
CA ASN A 170 2.49 -18.00 -25.87
C ASN A 170 3.31 -16.70 -25.88
N SER A 171 4.51 -16.74 -25.31
CA SER A 171 5.40 -15.61 -25.09
C SER A 171 6.83 -16.10 -24.95
N SER A 172 7.81 -15.34 -25.45
CA SER A 172 9.22 -15.63 -25.16
C SER A 172 9.66 -15.11 -23.77
N ILE A 173 8.87 -14.25 -23.15
CA ILE A 173 9.04 -13.83 -21.76
C ILE A 173 8.43 -14.90 -20.84
N SER A 174 9.13 -15.24 -19.75
CA SER A 174 8.59 -16.17 -18.75
C SER A 174 7.32 -15.61 -18.11
N ILE A 175 6.19 -16.31 -18.27
CA ILE A 175 4.91 -15.99 -17.64
C ILE A 175 4.60 -17.05 -16.57
N ARG A 176 4.33 -16.60 -15.35
CA ARG A 176 3.94 -17.43 -14.21
C ARG A 176 2.56 -17.04 -13.71
N LEU A 177 1.70 -18.03 -13.50
CA LEU A 177 0.37 -17.84 -12.93
C LEU A 177 0.34 -18.31 -11.47
N ILE A 178 0.00 -17.41 -10.56
CA ILE A 178 -0.32 -17.73 -9.17
C ILE A 178 -1.84 -17.72 -9.04
N ASN A 179 -2.44 -18.89 -8.82
CA ASN A 179 -3.88 -19.04 -8.73
C ASN A 179 -4.34 -19.15 -7.27
N LEU A 180 -5.15 -18.19 -6.82
CA LEU A 180 -5.72 -18.19 -5.47
C LEU A 180 -7.12 -18.79 -5.45
N PRO A 181 -7.51 -19.49 -4.38
CA PRO A 181 -8.83 -20.14 -4.28
C PRO A 181 -9.98 -19.15 -4.07
N LYS A 182 -9.68 -17.91 -3.64
CA LYS A 182 -10.68 -16.86 -3.40
C LYS A 182 -10.04 -15.48 -3.49
N ASN A 183 -10.87 -14.45 -3.60
CA ASN A 183 -10.41 -13.06 -3.56
C ASN A 183 -9.93 -12.67 -2.16
N VAL A 184 -8.63 -12.40 -2.04
CA VAL A 184 -7.98 -12.01 -0.77
C VAL A 184 -7.77 -10.49 -0.63
N GLY A 185 -8.22 -9.69 -1.60
CA GLY A 185 -7.98 -8.26 -1.71
C GLY A 185 -6.73 -7.90 -2.52
N PHE A 186 -6.63 -6.65 -2.96
CA PHE A 186 -5.55 -6.17 -3.84
C PHE A 186 -4.17 -6.26 -3.16
N ALA A 187 -4.03 -5.68 -1.96
CA ALA A 187 -2.78 -5.67 -1.20
C ALA A 187 -2.19 -7.07 -0.97
N SER A 188 -3.04 -8.05 -0.61
CA SER A 188 -2.60 -9.44 -0.41
C SER A 188 -2.12 -10.10 -1.70
N ALA A 189 -2.82 -9.86 -2.81
CA ALA A 189 -2.43 -10.40 -4.12
C ALA A 189 -1.09 -9.83 -4.59
N ILE A 190 -0.89 -8.51 -4.46
CA ILE A 190 0.40 -7.87 -4.76
C ILE A 190 1.52 -8.43 -3.89
N ASN A 191 1.33 -8.46 -2.56
CA ASN A 191 2.36 -8.97 -1.64
C ASN A 191 2.80 -10.40 -2.00
N LEU A 192 1.86 -11.26 -2.37
CA LEU A 192 2.16 -12.62 -2.81
C LEU A 192 3.00 -12.62 -4.10
N GLY A 193 2.59 -11.82 -5.10
CA GLY A 193 3.38 -11.67 -6.33
C GLY A 193 4.80 -11.17 -6.06
N VAL A 194 4.99 -10.26 -5.10
CA VAL A 194 6.32 -9.75 -4.71
C VAL A 194 7.16 -10.81 -4.02
N ILE A 195 6.56 -11.62 -3.14
CA ILE A 195 7.27 -12.73 -2.48
C ILE A 195 7.79 -13.72 -3.53
N GLU A 196 6.95 -14.05 -4.49
CA GLU A 196 7.21 -15.02 -5.56
C GLU A 196 8.13 -14.48 -6.67
N SER A 197 8.45 -13.20 -6.66
CA SER A 197 9.27 -12.57 -7.68
C SER A 197 10.75 -12.93 -7.57
N MET A 198 11.45 -13.04 -8.69
CA MET A 198 12.86 -13.41 -8.74
C MET A 198 13.78 -12.19 -8.60
N TYR A 199 13.39 -11.05 -9.18
CA TYR A 199 14.27 -9.89 -9.30
C TYR A 199 14.08 -8.87 -8.17
N ASN A 200 15.10 -8.01 -7.98
CA ASN A 200 15.13 -7.00 -6.93
C ASN A 200 14.33 -5.73 -7.26
N TYR A 201 13.90 -5.59 -8.50
CA TYR A 201 12.95 -4.57 -8.92
C TYR A 201 11.66 -5.24 -9.39
N ILE A 202 10.54 -4.70 -8.94
CA ILE A 202 9.21 -5.17 -9.31
C ILE A 202 8.49 -4.06 -10.06
N TYR A 203 7.76 -4.39 -11.11
CA TYR A 203 6.89 -3.43 -11.78
C TYR A 203 5.43 -3.85 -11.53
N LEU A 204 4.73 -3.07 -10.72
CA LEU A 204 3.30 -3.28 -10.46
C LEU A 204 2.50 -2.72 -11.62
N MET A 205 1.60 -3.54 -12.18
CA MET A 205 0.75 -3.11 -13.27
C MET A 205 -0.65 -3.73 -13.14
N ASN A 206 -1.69 -2.89 -13.19
CA ASN A 206 -3.06 -3.41 -13.22
C ASN A 206 -3.37 -4.10 -14.55
N ASN A 207 -4.30 -5.04 -14.53
CA ASN A 207 -4.65 -5.81 -15.73
C ASN A 207 -5.42 -5.01 -16.81
N ASP A 208 -5.82 -3.77 -16.53
CA ASP A 208 -6.47 -2.84 -17.45
C ASP A 208 -5.54 -1.73 -17.96
N MET A 209 -4.23 -1.91 -17.75
CA MET A 209 -3.18 -1.01 -18.19
C MET A 209 -2.47 -1.57 -19.42
N ILE A 210 -2.28 -0.72 -20.44
CA ILE A 210 -1.61 -1.06 -21.69
C ILE A 210 -0.36 -0.20 -21.83
N PRO A 211 0.86 -0.79 -21.73
CA PRO A 211 2.09 -0.04 -21.94
C PRO A 211 2.26 0.38 -23.39
N THR A 212 2.89 1.54 -23.59
CA THR A 212 3.37 1.97 -24.91
C THR A 212 4.82 1.52 -25.12
N PRO A 213 5.32 1.51 -26.37
CA PRO A 213 6.75 1.45 -26.60
C PRO A 213 7.49 2.55 -25.81
N THR A 214 8.76 2.26 -25.53
CA THR A 214 9.74 2.96 -24.68
C THR A 214 9.43 3.03 -23.19
N PHE A 215 8.26 2.57 -22.71
CA PHE A 215 7.86 2.79 -21.31
C PHE A 215 8.87 2.21 -20.31
N LEU A 216 9.43 1.02 -20.57
CA LEU A 216 10.35 0.35 -19.66
C LEU A 216 11.73 0.97 -19.78
N SER A 217 12.20 1.22 -21.01
CA SER A 217 13.52 1.83 -21.22
C SER A 217 13.63 3.21 -20.53
N SER A 218 12.59 4.04 -20.58
CA SER A 218 12.53 5.31 -19.85
C SER A 218 12.68 5.14 -18.33
N ILE A 219 11.98 4.15 -17.75
CA ILE A 219 12.05 3.84 -16.32
C ILE A 219 13.43 3.33 -15.92
N ILE A 220 13.97 2.37 -16.67
CA ILE A 220 15.28 1.75 -16.38
C ILE A 220 16.40 2.79 -16.48
N ASN A 221 16.40 3.62 -17.52
CA ASN A 221 17.42 4.65 -17.70
C ASN A 221 17.41 5.66 -16.55
N PHE A 222 16.22 6.14 -16.16
CA PHE A 222 16.09 7.05 -15.02
C PHE A 222 16.50 6.39 -13.71
N ALA A 223 16.05 5.16 -13.47
CA ALA A 223 16.38 4.40 -12.28
C ALA A 223 17.89 4.16 -12.14
N GLN A 224 18.56 3.76 -13.23
CA GLN A 224 20.00 3.55 -13.27
C GLN A 224 20.76 4.87 -13.04
N ALA A 225 20.31 5.98 -13.62
CA ALA A 225 20.91 7.29 -13.36
C ALA A 225 20.81 7.67 -11.88
N LYS A 226 19.67 7.44 -11.22
CA LYS A 226 19.51 7.68 -9.78
C LYS A 226 20.39 6.74 -8.93
N ILE A 227 20.56 5.47 -9.32
CA ILE A 227 21.49 4.54 -8.66
C ILE A 227 22.92 5.03 -8.77
N ASN A 228 23.36 5.46 -9.96
CA ASN A 228 24.70 5.99 -10.21
C ASN A 228 24.98 7.26 -9.39
N GLN A 229 23.95 8.06 -9.10
CA GLN A 229 24.01 9.22 -8.18
C GLN A 229 23.98 8.82 -6.69
N GLY A 230 23.95 7.52 -6.37
CA GLY A 230 23.90 7.01 -5.00
C GLY A 230 22.50 7.06 -4.35
N SER A 231 21.45 7.36 -5.11
CA SER A 231 20.09 7.47 -4.58
C SER A 231 19.49 6.10 -4.22
N LYS A 232 18.94 6.01 -3.01
CA LYS A 232 18.16 4.88 -2.52
C LYS A 232 16.67 5.19 -2.70
N PHE A 233 16.12 4.99 -3.89
CA PHE A 233 14.71 5.31 -4.15
C PHE A 233 13.78 4.12 -3.85
N PHE A 234 12.55 4.43 -3.43
CA PHE A 234 11.50 3.44 -3.19
C PHE A 234 10.82 3.00 -4.48
N GLY A 235 10.39 3.94 -5.32
CA GLY A 235 9.72 3.61 -6.56
C GLY A 235 9.66 4.74 -7.58
N ILE A 236 9.28 4.37 -8.79
CA ILE A 236 9.18 5.25 -9.95
C ILE A 236 7.85 4.97 -10.66
N SER A 237 7.02 6.00 -10.76
CA SER A 237 5.73 5.94 -11.46
C SER A 237 5.87 6.33 -12.92
N SER A 238 5.18 5.57 -13.75
CA SER A 238 4.96 5.94 -15.15
C SER A 238 3.82 6.96 -15.26
N GLN A 239 3.80 7.69 -16.37
CA GLN A 239 2.71 8.56 -16.75
C GLN A 239 1.53 7.78 -17.31
N ILE A 240 0.38 8.02 -16.71
CA ILE A 240 -0.88 7.34 -17.06
C ILE A 240 -1.74 8.27 -17.90
N PHE A 241 -2.19 7.79 -19.05
CA PHE A 241 -3.19 8.42 -19.89
C PHE A 241 -4.46 7.57 -19.92
N PHE A 242 -5.61 8.20 -20.15
CA PHE A 242 -6.86 7.46 -20.32
C PHE A 242 -7.06 7.10 -21.78
N PHE A 243 -7.55 5.89 -22.03
CA PHE A 243 -7.90 5.42 -23.37
C PHE A 243 -8.94 6.34 -24.04
N ASP A 244 -9.95 6.74 -23.26
CA ASP A 244 -10.98 7.68 -23.71
C ASP A 244 -10.53 9.12 -23.45
N LYS A 245 -10.07 9.79 -24.51
CA LYS A 245 -9.58 11.17 -24.46
C LYS A 245 -10.67 12.20 -24.12
N ASN A 246 -11.95 11.84 -24.26
CA ASN A 246 -13.07 12.73 -23.95
C ASN A 246 -13.45 12.70 -22.47
N LYS A 247 -12.88 11.79 -21.68
CA LYS A 247 -13.07 11.76 -20.23
C LYS A 247 -12.08 12.65 -19.52
N ARG A 248 -12.55 13.30 -18.45
CA ARG A 248 -11.68 14.01 -17.51
C ARG A 248 -10.59 13.06 -17.01
N ARG A 249 -9.33 13.47 -17.15
CA ARG A 249 -8.19 12.77 -16.58
C ARG A 249 -8.21 12.94 -15.06
N GLU A 250 -8.33 11.83 -14.35
CA GLU A 250 -8.34 11.79 -12.88
C GLU A 250 -7.02 11.23 -12.32
N GLU A 251 -6.26 10.52 -13.15
CA GLU A 251 -4.99 9.89 -12.80
C GLU A 251 -3.91 10.26 -13.82
N SER A 252 -2.72 10.57 -13.31
CA SER A 252 -1.54 10.85 -14.13
C SER A 252 -0.33 9.99 -13.80
N GLY A 253 -0.33 9.31 -12.65
CA GLY A 253 0.87 8.70 -12.05
C GLY A 253 1.68 9.62 -11.13
N LYS A 254 1.56 10.96 -11.26
CA LYS A 254 2.18 11.93 -10.32
C LYS A 254 1.23 12.23 -9.17
N THR A 255 1.61 11.89 -7.95
CA THR A 255 0.74 11.90 -6.76
C THR A 255 1.15 12.97 -5.77
N TYR A 256 0.18 13.47 -5.02
CA TYR A 256 0.38 14.39 -3.91
C TYR A 256 -0.59 14.09 -2.77
N ILE A 257 -0.25 14.57 -1.57
CA ILE A 257 -1.11 14.55 -0.40
C ILE A 257 -1.15 15.93 0.24
N TYR A 258 -2.26 16.25 0.91
CA TYR A 258 -2.47 17.51 1.63
C TYR A 258 -3.41 17.32 2.84
N PRO A 259 -3.20 18.06 3.94
CA PRO A 259 -4.16 18.08 5.03
C PRO A 259 -5.41 18.89 4.64
N TYR A 260 -6.58 18.37 4.98
CA TYR A 260 -7.88 18.99 4.71
C TYR A 260 -8.85 18.70 5.86
N PHE A 261 -9.25 19.74 6.61
CA PHE A 261 -10.25 19.63 7.68
C PHE A 261 -10.07 18.41 8.62
N GLY A 262 -8.84 18.22 9.10
CA GLY A 262 -8.53 17.16 10.06
C GLY A 262 -8.34 15.77 9.44
N ILE A 263 -8.43 15.60 8.13
CA ILE A 263 -8.04 14.37 7.44
C ILE A 263 -6.98 14.65 6.37
N ILE A 264 -6.23 13.63 5.98
CA ILE A 264 -5.31 13.72 4.85
C ILE A 264 -6.06 13.30 3.58
N ARG A 265 -5.94 14.12 2.54
CA ARG A 265 -6.42 13.83 1.19
C ARG A 265 -5.24 13.49 0.31
N ALA A 266 -5.52 12.77 -0.76
CA ALA A 266 -4.56 12.41 -1.79
C ALA A 266 -5.18 12.60 -3.16
N GLY A 267 -4.34 12.82 -4.16
CA GLY A 267 -4.76 12.97 -5.53
C GLY A 267 -3.59 12.91 -6.51
N HIS A 268 -3.92 13.13 -7.78
CA HIS A 268 -2.94 13.18 -8.86
C HIS A 268 -2.83 14.59 -9.42
N ILE A 269 -1.60 15.00 -9.72
CA ILE A 269 -1.36 16.23 -10.49
C ILE A 269 -1.82 15.96 -11.92
N VAL A 270 -2.84 16.66 -12.38
CA VAL A 270 -3.40 16.54 -13.73
C VAL A 270 -3.33 17.90 -14.42
N ASN A 271 -3.10 17.91 -15.73
CA ASN A 271 -3.09 19.11 -16.57
C ASN A 271 -2.14 20.21 -16.06
N SER A 272 -0.88 19.84 -15.76
CA SER A 272 0.17 20.74 -15.28
C SER A 272 1.43 20.62 -16.13
N SER A 273 2.21 21.71 -16.23
CA SER A 273 3.58 21.70 -16.77
C SER A 273 4.49 20.77 -15.99
N ASN A 274 4.20 20.50 -14.72
CA ASN A 274 4.97 19.61 -13.83
C ASN A 274 4.84 18.11 -14.21
N LEU A 275 4.30 17.82 -15.40
CA LEU A 275 4.21 16.50 -16.02
C LEU A 275 5.10 16.37 -17.26
N GLN A 276 6.03 17.29 -17.50
CA GLN A 276 6.95 17.24 -18.65
C GLN A 276 8.31 16.65 -18.29
N ASP A 277 8.79 16.91 -17.07
CA ASP A 277 10.09 16.46 -16.59
C ASP A 277 10.01 15.46 -15.43
N PRO A 278 10.99 14.53 -15.33
CA PRO A 278 11.10 13.66 -14.18
C PRO A 278 11.19 14.46 -12.89
N SER A 279 10.41 14.06 -11.89
CA SER A 279 10.24 14.84 -10.65
C SER A 279 9.86 13.94 -9.48
N PRO A 280 10.00 14.40 -8.22
CA PRO A 280 9.49 13.68 -7.06
C PRO A 280 7.98 13.42 -7.15
N THR A 281 7.53 12.32 -6.53
CA THR A 281 6.11 11.99 -6.38
C THR A 281 5.86 11.48 -4.96
N CYS A 282 4.68 11.74 -4.41
CA CYS A 282 4.40 11.43 -3.02
C CYS A 282 4.40 9.93 -2.73
N TYR A 283 3.88 9.14 -3.67
CA TYR A 283 3.88 7.70 -3.60
C TYR A 283 3.72 7.11 -5.00
N PRO A 284 4.37 5.96 -5.27
CA PRO A 284 4.18 5.26 -6.52
C PRO A 284 2.86 4.47 -6.50
N GLY A 285 1.96 4.77 -7.43
CA GLY A 285 0.64 4.12 -7.50
C GLY A 285 0.73 2.64 -7.84
N GLY A 286 -0.08 1.81 -7.18
CA GLY A 286 -0.06 0.35 -7.35
C GLY A 286 -0.49 -0.14 -8.74
N GLY A 287 -1.00 0.76 -9.60
CA GLY A 287 -1.46 0.42 -10.95
C GLY A 287 -0.40 0.48 -12.04
N SER A 288 0.71 1.19 -11.82
CA SER A 288 1.76 1.39 -12.84
C SER A 288 3.01 2.02 -12.23
N SER A 289 3.87 1.20 -11.62
CA SER A 289 5.10 1.70 -10.99
C SER A 289 6.16 0.63 -10.81
N LEU A 290 7.42 1.01 -11.00
CA LEU A 290 8.59 0.25 -10.58
C LEU A 290 8.84 0.48 -9.09
N LEU A 291 9.05 -0.57 -8.30
CA LEU A 291 9.43 -0.49 -6.90
C LEU A 291 10.72 -1.26 -6.63
N ASN A 292 11.52 -0.77 -5.69
CA ASN A 292 12.61 -1.52 -5.09
C ASN A 292 12.04 -2.59 -4.15
N LYS A 293 12.17 -3.87 -4.53
CA LYS A 293 11.63 -5.01 -3.77
C LYS A 293 12.17 -5.07 -2.35
N HIS A 294 13.47 -4.83 -2.17
CA HIS A 294 14.10 -4.93 -0.85
C HIS A 294 13.53 -3.88 0.10
N ILE A 295 13.40 -2.61 -0.35
CA ILE A 295 12.77 -1.55 0.44
C ILE A 295 11.31 -1.90 0.72
N PHE A 296 10.55 -2.33 -0.30
CA PHE A 296 9.16 -2.74 -0.15
C PHE A 296 8.96 -3.80 0.94
N GLN A 297 9.76 -4.88 0.90
CA GLN A 297 9.71 -5.95 1.89
C GLN A 297 10.19 -5.49 3.26
N LYS A 298 11.22 -4.64 3.32
CA LYS A 298 11.77 -4.11 4.57
C LYS A 298 10.76 -3.25 5.32
N LEU A 299 9.95 -2.49 4.58
CA LEU A 299 8.86 -1.67 5.11
C LEU A 299 7.61 -2.50 5.45
N GLY A 300 7.61 -3.81 5.19
CA GLY A 300 6.52 -4.73 5.56
C GLY A 300 5.50 -5.02 4.45
N GLY A 301 5.76 -4.54 3.22
CA GLY A 301 4.83 -4.62 2.10
C GLY A 301 3.52 -3.88 2.33
N TYR A 302 2.55 -4.07 1.46
CA TYR A 302 1.23 -3.45 1.61
C TYR A 302 0.47 -4.00 2.82
N ASN A 303 -0.08 -3.11 3.65
CA ASN A 303 -0.85 -3.52 4.83
C ASN A 303 -2.25 -4.02 4.44
N SER A 304 -2.33 -5.31 4.14
CA SER A 304 -3.55 -5.97 3.65
C SER A 304 -4.64 -6.21 4.71
N THR A 305 -4.33 -5.93 5.98
CA THR A 305 -5.30 -6.07 7.08
C THR A 305 -6.01 -4.75 7.35
N ILE A 306 -5.27 -3.65 7.43
CA ILE A 306 -5.81 -2.33 7.81
C ILE A 306 -6.54 -1.66 6.64
N TYR A 307 -6.02 -1.79 5.41
CA TYR A 307 -6.60 -1.17 4.21
C TYR A 307 -7.60 -2.08 3.48
N ARG A 308 -8.00 -3.21 4.09
CA ARG A 308 -8.94 -4.13 3.45
C ARG A 308 -10.26 -3.41 3.10
N PRO A 309 -10.83 -3.63 1.89
CA PRO A 309 -10.36 -4.53 0.83
C PRO A 309 -9.41 -3.93 -0.21
N MET A 310 -9.28 -2.60 -0.31
CA MET A 310 -8.52 -1.89 -1.34
C MET A 310 -8.32 -0.40 -0.99
N TYR A 311 -7.41 0.26 -1.71
CA TYR A 311 -7.06 1.68 -1.63
C TYR A 311 -6.25 2.08 -0.40
N CYS A 312 -5.34 3.03 -0.66
CA CYS A 312 -4.38 3.62 0.27
C CYS A 312 -3.24 2.70 0.71
N GLU A 313 -3.19 1.43 0.32
CA GLU A 313 -2.01 0.59 0.60
C GLU A 313 -0.72 1.09 -0.04
N ASP A 314 -0.81 1.59 -1.28
CA ASP A 314 0.29 2.16 -2.05
C ASP A 314 0.71 3.53 -1.53
N LEU A 315 -0.28 4.38 -1.25
CA LEU A 315 -0.13 5.66 -0.60
C LEU A 315 0.59 5.52 0.74
N ASP A 316 0.11 4.61 1.60
CA ASP A 316 0.70 4.37 2.91
C ASP A 316 2.15 3.91 2.83
N GLN A 317 2.44 3.00 1.89
CA GLN A 317 3.79 2.48 1.71
C GLN A 317 4.75 3.52 1.15
N GLY A 318 4.33 4.29 0.15
CA GLY A 318 5.14 5.36 -0.43
C GLY A 318 5.41 6.49 0.56
N PHE A 319 4.39 6.88 1.34
CA PHE A 319 4.57 7.86 2.41
C PHE A 319 5.55 7.36 3.48
N LEU A 320 5.40 6.10 3.92
CA LEU A 320 6.31 5.49 4.89
C LEU A 320 7.74 5.41 4.35
N ALA A 321 7.90 5.15 3.05
CA ALA A 321 9.20 5.13 2.41
C ALA A 321 9.88 6.51 2.45
N TRP A 322 9.14 7.58 2.13
CA TRP A 322 9.61 8.95 2.33
C TRP A 322 9.97 9.20 3.80
N GLN A 323 9.16 8.80 4.77
CA GLN A 323 9.51 8.98 6.19
C GLN A 323 10.86 8.36 6.55
N TYR A 324 11.28 7.28 5.88
CA TYR A 324 12.60 6.67 6.08
C TYR A 324 13.69 7.12 5.10
N GLY A 325 13.43 8.14 4.27
CA GLY A 325 14.41 8.71 3.35
C GLY A 325 14.55 7.96 2.03
N PHE A 326 13.54 7.20 1.60
CA PHE A 326 13.51 6.54 0.29
C PHE A 326 12.55 7.28 -0.64
N PRO A 327 13.05 8.23 -1.46
CA PRO A 327 12.21 9.03 -2.33
C PRO A 327 11.49 8.20 -3.38
N SER A 328 10.38 8.72 -3.89
CA SER A 328 9.72 8.18 -5.08
C SER A 328 9.71 9.23 -6.18
N TYR A 329 9.74 8.78 -7.43
CA TYR A 329 9.80 9.65 -8.60
C TYR A 329 8.67 9.37 -9.58
N PHE A 330 8.39 10.36 -10.41
CA PHE A 330 7.52 10.30 -11.56
C PHE A 330 8.37 10.47 -12.82
N VAL A 331 8.19 9.59 -13.81
CA VAL A 331 8.90 9.66 -15.10
C VAL A 331 7.88 9.86 -16.23
N PRO A 332 7.77 11.09 -16.75
CA PRO A 332 6.75 11.41 -17.74
C PRO A 332 6.95 10.68 -19.07
N GLN A 333 8.20 10.35 -19.43
CA GLN A 333 8.54 9.64 -20.67
C GLN A 333 8.14 8.15 -20.67
N SER A 334 7.69 7.62 -19.54
CA SER A 334 7.20 6.25 -19.43
C SER A 334 5.68 6.28 -19.54
N HIS A 335 5.09 5.91 -20.68
CA HIS A 335 3.65 6.04 -20.89
C HIS A 335 2.90 4.72 -20.75
N ILE A 336 1.76 4.78 -20.04
CA ILE A 336 0.79 3.70 -19.91
C ILE A 336 -0.60 4.24 -20.25
N ILE A 337 -1.40 3.43 -20.95
CA ILE A 337 -2.80 3.74 -21.27
C ILE A 337 -3.70 2.92 -20.36
N HIS A 338 -4.55 3.60 -19.59
CA HIS A 338 -5.53 3.00 -18.71
C HIS A 338 -6.89 2.87 -19.41
N HIS A 339 -7.40 1.64 -19.53
CA HIS A 339 -8.73 1.33 -20.08
C HIS A 339 -9.81 1.43 -18.98
N HIS A 340 -9.82 2.54 -18.24
CA HIS A 340 -10.55 2.73 -16.99
C HIS A 340 -12.07 2.35 -17.06
N ARG A 341 -12.57 1.71 -15.98
CA ARG A 341 -13.95 1.30 -15.61
C ARG A 341 -14.43 -0.11 -15.98
N SER A 342 -13.59 -1.13 -15.82
CA SER A 342 -14.03 -2.53 -15.91
C SER A 342 -14.22 -3.20 -14.53
N SER A 343 -13.36 -2.96 -13.53
CA SER A 343 -13.27 -3.74 -12.27
C SER A 343 -14.21 -3.26 -11.15
N SER A 344 -14.49 -1.96 -11.05
CA SER A 344 -15.28 -1.38 -9.95
C SER A 344 -16.81 -1.54 -10.07
N LYS A 345 -17.32 -1.83 -11.28
CA LYS A 345 -18.78 -1.94 -11.54
C LYS A 345 -19.45 -3.14 -10.88
N LYS A 346 -18.67 -4.14 -10.40
CA LYS A 346 -19.18 -5.37 -9.78
C LYS A 346 -19.15 -5.35 -8.25
N LEU A 347 -18.70 -4.25 -7.63
CA LEU A 347 -18.68 -4.14 -6.18
C LEU A 347 -20.07 -3.74 -5.66
N THR A 348 -20.51 -4.37 -4.58
CA THR A 348 -21.79 -4.08 -3.90
C THR A 348 -21.78 -2.74 -3.17
N THR A 349 -20.58 -2.18 -2.95
CA THR A 349 -20.36 -0.90 -2.27
C THR A 349 -19.58 0.00 -3.20
N ASP A 350 -19.95 1.28 -3.23
CA ASP A 350 -19.20 2.30 -3.99
C ASP A 350 -17.72 2.28 -3.56
N PRO A 351 -16.77 2.07 -4.50
CA PRO A 351 -15.34 2.12 -4.22
C PRO A 351 -14.91 3.40 -3.47
N SER A 352 -15.60 4.52 -3.70
CA SER A 352 -15.31 5.80 -3.02
C SER A 352 -15.41 5.68 -1.49
N HIS A 353 -16.33 4.85 -0.98
CA HIS A 353 -16.47 4.60 0.45
C HIS A 353 -15.19 4.00 1.05
N TYR A 354 -14.61 2.99 0.38
CA TYR A 354 -13.38 2.36 0.85
C TYR A 354 -12.21 3.34 0.81
N LEU A 355 -12.08 4.12 -0.26
CA LEU A 355 -11.05 5.16 -0.38
C LEU A 355 -11.12 6.15 0.80
N PHE A 356 -12.28 6.74 1.07
CA PHE A 356 -12.38 7.75 2.13
C PHE A 356 -12.26 7.17 3.54
N LYS A 357 -12.82 5.98 3.80
CA LYS A 357 -12.57 5.24 5.05
C LYS A 357 -11.08 4.97 5.25
N ASN A 358 -10.38 4.60 4.18
CA ASN A 358 -8.94 4.31 4.23
C ASN A 358 -8.08 5.57 4.29
N LEU A 359 -8.52 6.72 3.78
CA LEU A 359 -7.86 8.01 3.99
C LEU A 359 -7.92 8.45 5.46
N LEU A 360 -9.05 8.21 6.14
CA LEU A 360 -9.14 8.41 7.60
C LEU A 360 -8.18 7.46 8.35
N THR A 361 -8.17 6.20 7.95
CA THR A 361 -7.25 5.18 8.49
C THR A 361 -5.78 5.59 8.30
N PHE A 362 -5.43 6.04 7.10
CA PHE A 362 -4.10 6.57 6.77
C PHE A 362 -3.74 7.80 7.60
N SER A 363 -4.69 8.72 7.80
CA SER A 363 -4.50 9.90 8.64
C SER A 363 -4.15 9.50 10.08
N LEU A 364 -4.96 8.63 10.69
CA LEU A 364 -4.70 8.13 12.05
C LEU A 364 -3.38 7.38 12.16
N LYS A 365 -3.02 6.61 11.12
CA LYS A 365 -1.78 5.84 11.09
C LYS A 365 -0.54 6.72 10.97
N ASN A 366 -0.59 7.81 10.20
CA ASN A 366 0.62 8.54 9.80
C ASN A 366 0.75 9.94 10.40
N ILE A 367 -0.30 10.50 11.00
CA ILE A 367 -0.20 11.72 11.82
C ILE A 367 0.57 11.40 13.11
N THR A 368 1.74 11.98 13.26
CA THR A 368 2.62 11.81 14.43
C THR A 368 2.93 13.13 15.13
N SER A 369 2.87 14.24 14.39
CA SER A 369 2.99 15.58 14.93
C SER A 369 1.78 15.98 15.78
N PHE A 370 2.04 16.81 16.79
CA PHE A 370 1.00 17.30 17.69
C PHE A 370 0.06 18.28 16.98
N SER A 371 0.58 19.15 16.11
CA SER A 371 -0.23 20.13 15.38
C SER A 371 -1.28 19.48 14.48
N LEU A 372 -0.89 18.49 13.66
CA LEU A 372 -1.84 17.78 12.80
C LEU A 372 -2.80 16.91 13.60
N PHE A 373 -2.34 16.35 14.72
CA PHE A 373 -3.19 15.61 15.64
C PHE A 373 -4.29 16.50 16.24
N LEU A 374 -3.95 17.71 16.70
CA LEU A 374 -4.94 18.69 17.18
C LEU A 374 -5.95 19.03 16.07
N LYS A 375 -5.48 19.37 14.86
CA LYS A 375 -6.37 19.63 13.72
C LYS A 375 -7.31 18.45 13.46
N HIS A 376 -6.82 17.22 13.56
CA HIS A 376 -7.63 16.02 13.40
C HIS A 376 -8.74 15.93 14.45
N ILE A 377 -8.40 15.99 15.74
CA ILE A 377 -9.39 15.84 16.82
C ILE A 377 -10.37 17.02 16.94
N PHE A 378 -10.05 18.19 16.39
CA PHE A 378 -10.99 19.32 16.35
C PHE A 378 -11.90 19.27 15.10
N TYR A 379 -11.33 19.11 13.90
CA TYR A 379 -12.11 19.28 12.67
C TYR A 379 -12.83 18.00 12.21
N PHE A 380 -12.24 16.82 12.39
CA PHE A 380 -12.87 15.58 11.90
C PHE A 380 -14.19 15.23 12.62
N PRO A 381 -14.34 15.44 13.94
CA PRO A 381 -15.63 15.30 14.62
C PRO A 381 -16.70 16.21 14.04
N ILE A 382 -16.37 17.47 13.73
CA ILE A 382 -17.30 18.42 13.13
C ILE A 382 -17.80 17.88 11.79
N LEU A 383 -16.89 17.41 10.92
CA LEU A 383 -17.26 16.75 9.67
C LEU A 383 -18.20 15.55 9.88
N SER A 384 -17.93 14.73 10.91
CA SER A 384 -18.74 13.55 11.23
C SER A 384 -20.13 13.89 11.78
N ILE A 385 -20.31 15.06 12.38
CA ILE A 385 -21.63 15.54 12.82
C ILE A 385 -22.44 15.99 11.60
N ILE A 386 -21.84 16.85 10.76
CA ILE A 386 -22.52 17.54 9.67
C ILE A 386 -22.74 16.66 8.43
N ASP A 387 -21.89 15.65 8.21
CA ASP A 387 -21.94 14.80 7.03
C ASP A 387 -22.02 13.30 7.39
N ASP A 388 -23.05 12.65 6.86
CA ASP A 388 -23.32 11.23 7.10
C ASP A 388 -22.24 10.32 6.53
N HIS A 389 -21.56 10.70 5.45
CA HIS A 389 -20.48 9.89 4.89
C HIS A 389 -19.28 9.85 5.82
N HIS A 390 -18.85 11.00 6.37
CA HIS A 390 -17.76 11.06 7.35
C HIS A 390 -18.10 10.31 8.63
N PHE A 391 -19.36 10.38 9.10
CA PHE A 391 -19.81 9.55 10.22
C PHE A 391 -19.68 8.05 9.93
N ASN A 392 -20.08 7.60 8.74
CA ASN A 392 -19.94 6.20 8.35
C ASN A 392 -18.48 5.76 8.24
N TYR A 393 -17.57 6.64 7.79
CA TYR A 393 -16.13 6.38 7.79
C TYR A 393 -15.60 6.20 9.21
N LEU A 394 -16.02 7.06 10.15
CA LEU A 394 -15.69 6.93 11.58
C LEU A 394 -16.11 5.56 12.11
N LEU A 395 -17.37 5.15 11.87
CA LEU A 395 -17.87 3.83 12.29
C LEU A 395 -17.05 2.68 11.70
N GLY A 396 -16.62 2.80 10.44
CA GLY A 396 -15.78 1.79 9.79
C GLY A 396 -14.34 1.72 10.31
N VAL A 397 -13.80 2.83 10.85
CA VAL A 397 -12.42 2.90 11.37
C VAL A 397 -12.34 2.60 12.86
N LEU A 398 -13.36 2.95 13.64
CA LEU A 398 -13.41 2.75 15.09
C LEU A 398 -12.90 1.36 15.57
N PRO A 399 -13.25 0.24 14.92
CA PRO A 399 -12.85 -1.10 15.39
C PRO A 399 -11.37 -1.41 15.15
N ILE A 400 -10.75 -0.72 14.19
CA ILE A 400 -9.38 -0.97 13.75
C ILE A 400 -8.38 0.03 14.35
N ILE A 401 -8.82 1.07 15.07
CA ILE A 401 -7.94 2.06 15.72
C ILE A 401 -6.84 1.40 16.58
N PRO A 402 -7.13 0.39 17.43
CA PRO A 402 -6.06 -0.27 18.21
C PRO A 402 -4.99 -0.92 17.31
N SER A 403 -5.40 -1.51 16.19
CA SER A 403 -4.48 -2.12 15.21
C SER A 403 -3.64 -1.07 14.48
N ILE A 404 -4.22 0.10 14.19
CA ILE A 404 -3.49 1.26 13.64
C ILE A 404 -2.37 1.69 14.58
N TYR A 405 -2.69 1.91 15.86
CA TYR A 405 -1.69 2.36 16.83
C TYR A 405 -0.63 1.30 17.15
N LEU A 406 -1.00 0.03 17.16
CA LEU A 406 -0.04 -1.07 17.27
C LEU A 406 0.98 -1.05 16.11
N TYR A 407 0.54 -0.72 14.89
CA TYR A 407 1.44 -0.54 13.75
C TYR A 407 2.39 0.63 13.98
N LYS A 408 1.86 1.79 14.42
CA LYS A 408 2.68 2.98 14.75
C LYS A 408 3.75 2.69 15.77
N VAL A 409 3.43 1.96 16.83
CA VAL A 409 4.42 1.60 17.86
C VAL A 409 5.48 0.65 17.30
N ARG A 410 5.12 -0.28 16.41
CA ARG A 410 6.09 -1.19 15.78
C ARG A 410 7.06 -0.48 14.84
N SER A 411 6.63 0.59 14.16
CA SER A 411 7.50 1.35 13.27
C SER A 411 8.54 2.19 14.02
N LEU A 412 8.32 2.51 15.30
CA LEU A 412 9.27 3.23 16.15
C LEU A 412 10.63 2.55 16.34
N LYS A 413 10.76 1.29 15.93
CA LYS A 413 12.05 0.58 15.90
C LYS A 413 13.09 1.33 15.04
N TYR A 414 12.64 2.09 14.05
CA TYR A 414 13.49 2.80 13.11
C TYR A 414 13.27 4.31 13.19
N LYS A 415 14.35 5.08 13.00
CA LYS A 415 14.29 6.53 13.04
C LYS A 415 13.73 7.07 11.71
N TYR A 416 12.73 7.94 11.79
CA TYR A 416 12.25 8.71 10.64
C TYR A 416 13.24 9.82 10.26
N MET A 417 13.50 9.97 8.97
CA MET A 417 14.29 11.05 8.37
C MET A 417 13.45 12.30 8.09
N HIS A 418 12.19 12.12 7.71
CA HIS A 418 11.27 13.23 7.42
C HIS A 418 10.07 13.19 8.36
N GLN A 419 9.65 14.37 8.82
CA GLN A 419 8.46 14.52 9.64
C GLN A 419 7.20 14.50 8.78
N ASP A 420 6.09 14.12 9.39
CA ASP A 420 4.79 14.08 8.74
C ASP A 420 4.31 15.48 8.32
N THR A 421 4.59 16.52 9.11
CA THR A 421 4.25 17.92 8.80
C THR A 421 4.85 18.43 7.50
N SER A 422 6.06 18.00 7.14
CA SER A 422 6.68 18.37 5.88
C SER A 422 6.10 17.56 4.73
N LEU A 423 5.97 16.24 4.89
CA LEU A 423 5.53 15.36 3.82
C LEU A 423 4.05 15.52 3.47
N PHE A 424 3.21 15.88 4.44
CA PHE A 424 1.79 16.05 4.20
C PHE A 424 1.45 17.26 3.35
N ASP A 425 2.33 18.24 3.17
CA ASP A 425 2.16 19.30 2.17
C ASP A 425 3.11 19.04 1.00
N PHE A 426 2.86 17.92 0.30
CA PHE A 426 3.88 17.34 -0.57
C PHE A 426 4.28 18.27 -1.72
N ILE A 427 3.36 19.08 -2.24
CA ILE A 427 3.67 20.05 -3.29
C ILE A 427 4.67 21.09 -2.77
N LYS A 428 4.49 21.59 -1.54
CA LYS A 428 5.48 22.50 -0.93
C LYS A 428 6.76 21.78 -0.56
N PHE A 429 6.68 20.51 -0.17
CA PHE A 429 7.86 19.69 0.11
C PHE A 429 8.70 19.47 -1.15
N GLU A 430 8.07 19.17 -2.28
CA GLU A 430 8.68 19.04 -3.60
C GLU A 430 9.42 20.34 -3.95
N VAL A 431 8.72 21.48 -3.98
CA VAL A 431 9.31 22.79 -4.31
C VAL A 431 10.48 23.17 -3.41
N LYS A 432 10.41 22.88 -2.11
CA LYS A 432 11.52 23.15 -1.18
C LYS A 432 12.74 22.26 -1.41
N ASN A 433 12.51 21.09 -1.98
CA ASN A 433 13.53 20.08 -2.24
C ASN A 433 13.86 19.96 -3.74
N ASP A 434 13.40 20.86 -4.61
CA ASP A 434 13.73 20.88 -6.06
C ASP A 434 15.21 21.23 -6.34
N GLN A 435 16.11 21.03 -5.37
CA GLN A 435 17.57 21.07 -5.52
C GLN A 435 18.20 19.68 -5.73
N PHE A 436 17.43 18.64 -6.13
CA PHE A 436 17.88 17.22 -6.19
C PHE A 436 17.97 16.57 -7.57
#